data_AF-A0A7J4F6Y5-F1
#
_entry.id   AF-A0A7J4F6Y5-F1
#
_cell.length_a   1.000
_cell.length_b   1.000
_cell.length_c   1.000
_cell.angle_alpha   90.00
_cell.angle_beta   90.00
_cell.angle_gamma   90.00
#
_symmetry.space_group_name_H-M   'P 1'
#
loop_
_entity.id
_entity.type
_entity.pdbx_description
1 polymer ?
#
loop_
_entity_poly.entity_id
_entity_poly.type
_entity_poly.pdbx_seq_one_letter_code
_entity_poly.pdbx_strand_id
1 'polypeptide(L)'
;MEKYVTLSEVKKLLEKAGEERDLTYEQRTALQHASGFVHLSPTKSRKIVKELMKMERINEFYACKVADLLPTDPSEVRAIFMKERFDLTEDEIAEILGIVAKYRG
;
A
#
# COMPACT_ATOMS: atom_id res chain seq x y z
N MET A 1 -15.68 7.82 10.27
CA MET A 1 -15.08 7.98 8.93
C MET A 1 -14.17 6.79 8.69
N GLU A 2 -14.37 6.11 7.57
CA GLU A 2 -13.53 4.99 7.13
C GLU A 2 -12.21 5.52 6.54
N LYS A 3 -11.13 4.74 6.64
CA LYS A 3 -9.79 5.08 6.12
C LYS A 3 -9.15 3.85 5.51
N TYR A 4 -8.40 4.05 4.43
CA TYR A 4 -7.59 2.98 3.88
C TYR A 4 -6.28 2.84 4.66
N VAL A 5 -5.92 1.58 4.92
CA VAL A 5 -4.69 1.21 5.62
C VAL A 5 -3.88 0.28 4.74
N THR A 6 -2.57 0.48 4.74
CA THR A 6 -1.62 -0.40 4.06
C THR A 6 -1.55 -1.75 4.78
N LEU A 7 -1.11 -2.80 4.08
CA LEU A 7 -0.91 -4.12 4.66
C LEU A 7 0.09 -4.07 5.83
N SER A 8 1.07 -3.17 5.76
CA SER A 8 2.05 -2.92 6.83
C SER A 8 1.37 -2.43 8.11
N GLU A 9 0.40 -1.54 7.98
CA GLU A 9 -0.39 -1.04 9.12
C GLU A 9 -1.38 -2.08 9.62
N VAL A 10 -2.01 -2.85 8.72
CA VAL A 10 -2.87 -3.99 9.09
C VAL A 10 -2.10 -4.98 9.94
N LYS A 11 -0.88 -5.36 9.53
CA LYS A 11 0.00 -6.24 10.32
C LYS A 11 0.17 -5.68 11.74
N LYS A 12 0.56 -4.40 11.85
CA LYS A 12 0.81 -3.78 13.17
C LYS A 12 -0.44 -3.71 14.04
N LEU A 13 -1.61 -3.45 13.44
CA LEU A 13 -2.90 -3.43 14.14
C LEU A 13 -3.27 -4.81 14.67
N LEU A 14 -3.07 -5.86 13.86
CA LEU A 14 -3.37 -7.24 14.25
C LEU A 14 -2.39 -7.77 15.31
N GLU A 15 -1.10 -7.44 15.22
CA GLU A 15 -0.11 -7.76 16.26
C GLU A 15 -0.52 -7.15 17.59
N LYS A 16 -0.84 -5.86 17.61
CA LYS A 16 -1.30 -5.16 18.82
C LYS A 16 -2.58 -5.78 19.38
N ALA A 17 -3.54 -6.10 18.52
CA ALA A 17 -4.78 -6.76 18.96
C ALA A 17 -4.51 -8.15 19.57
N GLY A 18 -3.50 -8.87 19.08
CA GLY A 18 -3.09 -10.17 19.62
C GLY A 18 -2.36 -10.09 20.96
N GLU A 19 -1.76 -8.93 21.29
CA GLU A 19 -1.21 -8.65 22.63
C GLU A 19 -2.32 -8.36 23.65
N GLU A 20 -3.45 -7.79 23.20
CA GLU A 20 -4.57 -7.37 24.06
C GLU A 20 -5.64 -8.46 24.26
N ARG A 21 -5.82 -9.33 23.27
CA ARG A 21 -6.83 -10.41 23.30
C ARG A 21 -6.49 -11.55 22.33
N ASP A 22 -7.19 -12.66 22.50
CA ASP A 22 -7.18 -13.72 21.49
C ASP A 22 -7.77 -13.24 20.15
N LEU A 23 -7.03 -13.51 19.08
CA LEU A 23 -7.47 -13.24 17.71
C LEU A 23 -8.45 -14.33 17.23
N THR A 24 -9.45 -13.93 16.44
CA THR A 24 -10.31 -14.90 15.74
C THR A 24 -9.51 -15.68 14.70
N TYR A 25 -10.09 -16.76 14.17
CA TYR A 25 -9.46 -17.53 13.10
C TYR A 25 -9.12 -16.66 11.88
N GLU A 26 -10.06 -15.82 11.43
CA GLU A 26 -9.91 -14.93 10.29
C GLU A 26 -8.82 -13.88 10.54
N GLN A 27 -8.74 -13.35 11.76
CA GLN A 27 -7.72 -12.37 12.15
C GLN A 27 -6.32 -13.00 12.20
N ARG A 28 -6.19 -14.25 12.67
CA ARG A 28 -4.92 -14.99 12.63
C ARG A 28 -4.48 -15.25 11.20
N THR A 29 -5.40 -15.67 10.33
CA THR A 29 -5.12 -15.88 8.90
C THR A 29 -4.71 -14.57 8.21
N ALA A 30 -5.39 -13.47 8.52
CA ALA A 30 -5.02 -12.15 8.00
C ALA A 30 -3.64 -11.70 8.49
N LEU A 31 -3.29 -11.94 9.76
CA LEU A 31 -1.98 -11.63 10.31
C LEU A 31 -0.87 -12.49 9.66
N GLN A 32 -1.15 -13.77 9.40
CA GLN A 32 -0.23 -14.66 8.71
C GLN A 32 0.05 -14.16 7.29
N HIS A 33 -1.01 -13.81 6.54
CA HIS A 33 -0.88 -13.21 5.21
C HIS A 33 -0.06 -11.91 5.28
N ALA A 34 -0.44 -10.97 6.15
CA ALA A 34 0.29 -9.71 6.28
C ALA A 34 1.76 -9.93 6.67
N SER A 35 2.07 -10.92 7.49
CA SER A 35 3.44 -11.24 7.87
C SER A 35 4.29 -11.78 6.71
N GLY A 36 3.69 -12.46 5.74
CA GLY A 36 4.39 -12.99 4.56
C GLY A 36 4.56 -12.00 3.41
N PHE A 37 3.73 -10.96 3.34
CA PHE A 37 3.66 -10.03 2.19
C PHE A 37 4.01 -8.57 2.53
N VAL A 38 4.29 -8.25 3.79
CA VAL A 38 4.73 -6.89 4.16
C VAL A 38 6.20 -6.70 3.84
N HIS A 39 6.48 -5.75 2.95
CA HIS A 39 7.83 -5.40 2.52
C HIS A 39 8.36 -4.11 3.18
N LEU A 40 7.49 -3.31 3.81
CA LEU A 40 7.84 -2.02 4.41
C LEU A 40 7.44 -1.95 5.89
N SER A 41 8.07 -1.03 6.62
CA SER A 41 7.53 -0.63 7.92
C SER A 41 6.25 0.20 7.73
N PRO A 42 5.33 0.22 8.72
CA PRO A 42 4.14 1.08 8.69
C PRO A 42 4.47 2.56 8.42
N THR A 43 5.61 3.02 8.94
CA THR A 43 6.09 4.39 8.76
C THR A 43 6.49 4.66 7.30
N LYS A 44 7.24 3.74 6.67
CA LYS A 44 7.65 3.88 5.26
C LYS A 44 6.44 3.77 4.33
N SER A 45 5.56 2.79 4.54
CA SER A 45 4.34 2.63 3.72
C SER A 45 3.45 3.87 3.79
N ARG A 46 3.25 4.44 4.99
CA ARG A 46 2.43 5.65 5.14
C ARG A 46 3.08 6.90 4.54
N LYS A 47 4.40 6.97 4.44
CA LYS A 47 5.08 8.07 3.71
C LYS A 47 4.83 7.99 2.21
N ILE A 48 4.91 6.79 1.61
CA ILE A 48 4.55 6.59 0.19
C ILE A 48 3.11 7.02 -0.04
N VAL A 49 2.17 6.57 0.78
CA VAL A 49 0.75 6.94 0.66
C VAL A 49 0.57 8.47 0.66
N LYS A 50 1.23 9.17 1.58
CA LYS A 50 1.16 10.64 1.69
C LYS A 50 1.79 11.37 0.51
N GLU A 51 2.85 10.84 -0.09
CA GLU A 51 3.44 11.42 -1.30
C GLU A 51 2.53 11.22 -2.51
N LEU A 52 2.03 10.00 -2.72
CA LEU A 52 1.15 9.66 -3.84
C LEU A 52 -0.17 10.44 -3.80
N MET A 53 -0.76 10.64 -2.60
CA MET A 53 -1.98 11.42 -2.44
C MET A 53 -1.84 12.92 -2.78
N LYS A 54 -0.63 13.43 -3.06
CA LYS A 54 -0.44 14.79 -3.58
C LYS A 54 -0.72 14.88 -5.08
N MET A 55 -0.70 13.75 -5.78
CA MET A 55 -1.01 13.67 -7.19
C MET A 55 -2.53 13.75 -7.37
N GLU A 56 -3.00 14.55 -8.32
CA GLU A 56 -4.42 14.89 -8.50
C GLU A 56 -5.32 13.66 -8.71
N ARG A 57 -4.81 12.65 -9.43
CA ARG A 57 -5.58 11.48 -9.85
C ARG A 57 -5.46 10.27 -8.91
N ILE A 58 -4.68 10.39 -7.83
CA ILE A 58 -4.44 9.29 -6.91
C ILE A 58 -5.19 9.51 -5.59
N ASN A 59 -6.18 8.67 -5.34
CA ASN A 59 -6.88 8.62 -4.06
C ASN A 59 -6.18 7.69 -3.05
N GLU A 60 -6.62 7.71 -1.79
CA GLU A 60 -6.00 6.92 -0.72
C GLU A 60 -6.03 5.40 -1.00
N PHE A 61 -7.08 4.90 -1.67
CA PHE A 61 -7.18 3.48 -2.05
C PHE A 61 -6.04 3.06 -2.97
N TYR A 62 -5.82 3.80 -4.06
CA TYR A 62 -4.73 3.51 -4.99
C TYR A 62 -3.36 3.77 -4.39
N ALA A 63 -3.21 4.82 -3.58
CA ALA A 63 -1.99 5.09 -2.86
C ALA A 63 -1.60 3.92 -1.93
N CYS A 64 -2.57 3.32 -1.23
CA CYS A 64 -2.34 2.12 -0.43
C CYS A 64 -1.96 0.92 -1.30
N LYS A 65 -2.62 0.71 -2.44
CA LYS A 65 -2.28 -0.38 -3.36
C LYS A 65 -0.86 -0.28 -3.90
N VAL A 66 -0.43 0.90 -4.32
CA VAL A 66 0.96 1.14 -4.75
C VAL A 66 1.94 0.89 -3.61
N ALA A 67 1.63 1.37 -2.39
CA ALA A 67 2.49 1.15 -1.22
C ALA A 67 2.59 -0.33 -0.79
N ASP A 68 1.55 -1.13 -1.05
CA ASP A 68 1.53 -2.56 -0.75
C ASP A 68 2.22 -3.40 -1.83
N LEU A 69 2.08 -3.02 -3.11
CA LEU A 69 2.59 -3.80 -4.25
C LEU A 69 4.01 -3.42 -4.67
N LEU A 70 4.45 -2.19 -4.37
CA LEU A 70 5.79 -1.68 -4.67
C LEU A 70 6.22 -1.90 -6.13
N PRO A 71 5.45 -1.37 -7.10
CA PRO A 71 5.74 -1.56 -8.51
C PRO A 71 7.11 -1.00 -8.90
N THR A 72 7.72 -1.63 -9.89
CA THR A 72 9.13 -1.46 -10.29
C THR A 72 9.29 -1.07 -11.73
N ASP A 73 8.25 -1.32 -12.52
CA ASP A 73 8.20 -0.99 -13.93
C ASP A 73 6.83 -0.41 -14.32
N PRO A 74 6.74 0.28 -15.47
CA PRO A 74 5.51 0.89 -15.93
C PRO A 74 4.32 -0.07 -16.11
N SER A 75 4.57 -1.35 -16.43
CA SER A 75 3.49 -2.32 -16.65
C SER A 75 2.80 -2.69 -15.34
N GLU A 76 3.57 -2.83 -14.25
CA GLU A 76 3.04 -3.06 -12.90
C GLU A 76 2.20 -1.87 -12.43
N VAL A 77 2.65 -0.63 -12.70
CA VAL A 77 1.86 0.57 -12.40
C VAL A 77 0.55 0.55 -13.18
N ARG A 78 0.59 0.33 -14.50
CA ARG A 78 -0.64 0.27 -15.33
C ARG A 78 -1.60 -0.82 -14.86
N ALA A 79 -1.10 -1.97 -14.42
CA ALA A 79 -1.93 -3.06 -13.91
C ALA A 79 -2.73 -2.66 -12.66
N ILE A 80 -2.17 -1.82 -11.79
CA ILE A 80 -2.87 -1.32 -10.58
C ILE A 80 -4.09 -0.47 -10.95
N PHE A 81 -3.98 0.34 -12.01
CA PHE A 81 -5.02 1.29 -12.43
C PHE A 81 -5.90 0.77 -13.58
N MET A 82 -5.72 -0.47 -14.03
CA MET A 82 -6.39 -1.04 -15.21
C MET A 82 -7.93 -0.99 -15.18
N LYS A 83 -8.54 -0.92 -13.99
CA LYS A 83 -10.01 -0.83 -13.83
C LYS A 83 -10.54 0.60 -13.82
N GLU A 84 -9.67 1.60 -13.81
CA GLU A 84 -10.08 3.00 -13.86
C GLU A 84 -10.53 3.40 -15.26
N ARG A 85 -11.37 4.45 -15.32
CA ARG A 85 -11.84 5.02 -16.59
C ARG A 85 -10.84 5.96 -17.22
N PHE A 86 -9.60 5.91 -16.78
CA PHE A 86 -8.58 6.89 -17.09
C PHE A 86 -7.22 6.21 -17.17
N ASP A 87 -6.38 6.70 -18.07
CA ASP A 87 -5.00 6.25 -18.19
C ASP A 87 -4.06 7.26 -17.53
N LEU A 88 -3.06 6.76 -16.80
CA LEU A 88 -1.96 7.58 -16.30
C LEU A 88 -1.04 7.98 -17.45
N THR A 89 -0.53 9.21 -17.42
CA THR A 89 0.50 9.66 -18.35
C THR A 89 1.86 9.01 -18.04
N GLU A 90 2.79 9.04 -18.99
CA GLU A 90 4.15 8.53 -18.74
C GLU A 90 4.85 9.30 -17.60
N ASP A 91 4.59 10.60 -17.46
CA ASP A 91 5.12 11.42 -16.37
C ASP A 91 4.54 11.00 -15.00
N GLU A 92 3.23 10.74 -14.94
CA GLU A 92 2.59 10.25 -13.71
C GLU A 92 3.12 8.87 -13.31
N ILE A 93 3.33 7.97 -14.28
CA ILE A 93 3.92 6.65 -14.04
C ILE A 93 5.36 6.78 -13.53
N ALA A 94 6.17 7.65 -14.15
CA ALA A 94 7.53 7.91 -13.73
C ALA A 94 7.58 8.52 -12.32
N GLU A 95 6.65 9.42 -11.98
CA GLU A 95 6.52 9.98 -10.63
C GLU A 95 6.19 8.91 -9.59
N ILE A 96 5.23 8.03 -9.87
CA ILE A 96 4.85 6.90 -8.99
C ILE A 96 6.07 6.00 -8.74
N LEU A 97 6.77 5.57 -9.80
CA LEU A 97 7.95 4.74 -9.69
C LEU A 97 9.07 5.44 -8.91
N GLY A 98 9.26 6.74 -9.15
CA GLY A 98 10.22 7.57 -8.43
C GLY A 98 9.91 7.66 -6.94
N ILE A 99 8.64 7.79 -6.55
CA ILE A 99 8.21 7.77 -5.14
C ILE A 99 8.51 6.40 -4.54
N VAL A 100 8.11 5.29 -5.19
CA VAL A 100 8.34 3.93 -4.68
C VAL A 100 9.83 3.65 -4.49
N ALA A 101 10.67 4.04 -5.45
CA ALA A 101 12.11 3.82 -5.42
C ALA A 101 12.80 4.46 -4.19
N LYS A 102 12.33 5.61 -3.69
CA LYS A 102 12.87 6.27 -2.47
C LYS A 102 12.79 5.40 -1.22
N TYR A 103 11.84 4.47 -1.18
CA TYR A 103 11.51 3.68 0.01
C TYR A 103 11.87 2.20 -0.13
N ARG A 104 12.26 1.77 -1.33
CA ARG A 104 12.69 0.41 -1.65
C ARG A 104 14.15 0.24 -1.19
N GLY A 105 14.32 -0.21 0.05
CA GLY A 105 15.60 -0.39 0.73
C GLY A 105 15.38 -0.73 2.20
#